data_AF-A0A522NYL5-F1
#
_entry.id   AF-A0A522NYL5-F1
#
_cell.length_a   1.000
_cell.length_b   1.000
_cell.length_c   1.000
_cell.angle_alpha   90.00
_cell.angle_beta   90.00
_cell.angle_gamma   90.00
#
_symmetry.space_group_name_H-M   'P 1'
#
loop_
_entity.id
_entity.type
_entity.pdbx_description
1 polymer ?
#
loop_
_entity_poly.entity_id
_entity_poly.type
_entity_poly.pdbx_seq_one_letter_code
_entity_poly.pdbx_strand_id
1 'polypeptide(L)'
;MLRGVRRIRVPSGFNAEERIGEKRVIRACWRGSGGARSAHPQSVENLDDAEPVETASRAKCAGAAARSIRCTHRHEEQAVTTTPAGLTLAIDLGKTSCRARVSRDGTVIAEGHGAGAPGLADYNGAELSFQAIADAAAVTGVDPRALARIGIGAAGVEAGRDAARELIRIVRSRLADVPVAIINDALAAHAGAFGGGLGSILIAGTGAICFTVAEAGGVTQIDGWGPWLGDAGSGQWLGRHGLQAVLRAHDGRGPATALTADAAALGGSILELPLWVAQSGAPARQLGRFAPTVIDRAAEGDPVAAGIVDEAARLLALTCVASGSRTVCVAGGLAGHPFFAGRLRDALAVAGLVEVAAHGDALDGAALIAATAELPHEGRVIRG
;
A
#
# COMPACT_ATOMS: atom_id res chain seq x y z
N MET A 1 38.05 -13.94 10.54
CA MET A 1 37.90 -14.75 11.77
C MET A 1 37.08 -13.96 12.78
N LEU A 2 35.80 -14.31 12.93
CA LEU A 2 34.89 -13.67 13.89
C LEU A 2 34.03 -14.73 14.59
N ARG A 3 34.12 -14.68 15.92
CA ARG A 3 33.05 -14.88 16.93
C ARG A 3 32.69 -16.29 17.36
N GLY A 4 33.16 -16.61 18.58
CA GLY A 4 32.70 -17.70 19.42
C GLY A 4 31.29 -17.48 19.98
N VAL A 5 30.58 -18.59 20.13
CA VAL A 5 29.25 -18.71 20.72
C VAL A 5 29.42 -19.15 22.18
N ARG A 6 28.92 -18.35 23.12
CA ARG A 6 28.80 -18.74 24.54
C ARG A 6 27.61 -19.69 24.70
N ARG A 7 27.86 -20.90 25.22
CA ARG A 7 26.82 -21.84 25.68
C ARG A 7 26.25 -21.36 27.02
N ILE A 8 24.94 -21.21 27.09
CA ILE A 8 24.19 -20.97 28.34
C ILE A 8 23.89 -22.34 28.98
N ARG A 9 24.15 -22.44 30.28
CA ARG A 9 24.01 -23.63 31.13
C ARG A 9 22.59 -23.64 31.71
N VAL A 10 21.85 -24.72 31.50
CA VAL A 10 20.50 -24.93 32.07
C VAL A 10 20.63 -25.74 33.37
N PRO A 11 19.96 -25.38 34.49
CA PRO A 11 20.06 -26.17 35.72
C PRO A 11 19.26 -27.47 35.64
N SER A 12 19.87 -28.53 36.13
CA SER A 12 19.32 -29.87 36.33
C SER A 12 18.39 -29.93 37.54
N GLY A 13 17.23 -30.57 37.40
CA GLY A 13 16.47 -31.06 38.54
C GLY A 13 15.00 -31.27 38.23
N PHE A 14 14.64 -32.49 37.79
CA PHE A 14 13.40 -33.18 38.21
C PHE A 14 13.49 -34.63 37.70
N ASN A 15 13.74 -35.55 38.63
CA ASN A 15 13.50 -36.98 38.45
C ASN A 15 12.21 -37.29 39.21
N ALA A 16 11.22 -37.85 38.51
CA ALA A 16 10.28 -38.79 39.08
C ALA A 16 9.79 -39.69 37.94
N GLU A 17 10.22 -40.94 38.02
CA GLU A 17 9.76 -42.07 37.22
C GLU A 17 8.27 -42.32 37.49
N GLU A 18 7.47 -42.48 36.43
CA GLU A 18 6.39 -43.45 36.43
C GLU A 18 6.06 -43.89 35.00
N ARG A 19 5.54 -45.10 34.90
CA ARG A 19 6.00 -46.11 33.97
C ARG A 19 4.89 -46.48 32.97
N ILE A 20 5.25 -46.48 31.69
CA ILE A 20 4.77 -47.35 30.58
C ILE A 20 3.28 -47.32 30.21
N GLY A 21 3.01 -46.89 28.96
CA GLY A 21 1.75 -47.09 28.24
C GLY A 21 1.93 -46.89 26.72
N GLU A 22 2.42 -47.93 26.07
CA GLU A 22 2.35 -48.33 24.64
C GLU A 22 2.14 -47.31 23.48
N LYS A 23 3.20 -47.27 22.66
CA LYS A 23 3.34 -47.02 21.21
C LYS A 23 2.05 -46.99 20.35
N ARG A 24 1.90 -45.89 19.59
CA ARG A 24 1.49 -45.91 18.16
C ARG A 24 2.07 -44.70 17.42
N VAL A 25 3.22 -44.90 16.77
CA VAL A 25 3.75 -43.97 15.76
C VAL A 25 3.27 -44.47 14.40
N ILE A 26 2.33 -43.75 13.79
CA ILE A 26 1.96 -43.96 12.40
C ILE A 26 3.01 -43.26 11.54
N ARG A 27 3.96 -44.03 11.01
CA ARG A 27 4.79 -43.64 9.87
C ARG A 27 4.04 -44.06 8.60
N ALA A 28 3.52 -43.08 7.86
CA ALA A 28 3.08 -43.31 6.49
C ALA A 28 4.32 -43.34 5.58
N CYS A 29 4.69 -44.55 5.15
CA CYS A 29 5.55 -44.76 3.99
C CYS A 29 4.72 -44.57 2.72
N TRP A 30 5.16 -43.70 1.83
CA TRP A 30 4.68 -43.66 0.45
C TRP A 30 5.74 -44.32 -0.43
N ARG A 31 5.42 -45.48 -1.02
CA ARG A 31 6.20 -46.13 -2.09
C ARG A 31 5.30 -46.89 -3.06
N GLY A 32 5.65 -46.74 -4.34
CA GLY A 32 5.25 -47.58 -5.49
C GLY A 32 4.20 -46.90 -6.36
N SER A 33 4.31 -46.79 -7.69
CA SER A 33 5.20 -47.39 -8.71
C SER A 33 4.94 -46.56 -9.99
N GLY A 34 5.88 -46.16 -10.84
CA GLY A 34 6.65 -47.01 -11.76
C GLY A 34 6.25 -46.71 -13.22
N GLY A 35 7.21 -46.28 -14.07
CA GLY A 35 7.02 -46.09 -15.51
C GLY A 35 8.21 -45.39 -16.21
N ALA A 36 9.12 -46.18 -16.77
CA ALA A 36 10.36 -45.82 -17.48
C ALA A 36 10.11 -45.15 -18.88
N ARG A 37 11.04 -44.53 -19.63
CA ARG A 37 12.44 -44.88 -19.99
C ARG A 37 13.21 -43.69 -20.64
N SER A 38 14.56 -43.76 -20.54
CA SER A 38 15.66 -43.37 -21.47
C SER A 38 15.77 -41.90 -21.94
N ALA A 39 16.93 -41.21 -21.96
CA ALA A 39 18.31 -41.65 -22.22
C ALA A 39 19.39 -40.71 -21.60
N HIS A 40 20.65 -41.17 -21.60
CA HIS A 40 21.91 -40.55 -21.17
C HIS A 40 22.96 -40.83 -22.28
N PRO A 41 24.24 -40.36 -22.26
CA PRO A 41 24.93 -39.37 -21.39
C PRO A 41 25.97 -38.47 -22.14
N GLN A 42 26.87 -37.84 -21.36
CA GLN A 42 28.24 -37.31 -21.67
C GLN A 42 28.34 -35.78 -21.88
N SER A 43 29.33 -35.03 -21.37
CA SER A 43 30.43 -35.27 -20.42
C SER A 43 31.09 -33.91 -20.08
N VAL A 44 31.49 -33.79 -18.82
CA VAL A 44 32.62 -33.04 -18.20
C VAL A 44 33.57 -32.27 -19.11
N GLU A 45 33.90 -31.03 -18.73
CA GLU A 45 35.29 -30.55 -18.56
C GLU A 45 35.35 -29.23 -17.78
N ASN A 46 36.21 -29.20 -16.76
CA ASN A 46 36.66 -28.03 -16.01
C ASN A 46 37.68 -27.25 -16.87
N LEU A 47 37.90 -25.97 -16.55
CA LEU A 47 39.26 -25.41 -16.39
C LEU A 47 39.18 -24.03 -15.70
N ASP A 48 39.96 -23.94 -14.62
CA ASP A 48 40.36 -22.73 -13.93
C ASP A 48 41.12 -21.78 -14.88
N ASP A 49 41.05 -20.46 -14.61
CA ASP A 49 42.26 -19.67 -14.33
C ASP A 49 41.89 -18.22 -14.00
N ALA A 50 42.45 -17.77 -12.87
CA ALA A 50 42.38 -16.42 -12.33
C ALA A 50 43.65 -15.63 -12.67
N GLU A 51 43.65 -14.36 -12.24
CA GLU A 51 44.78 -13.43 -12.04
C GLU A 51 44.95 -12.31 -13.11
N PRO A 52 45.54 -11.15 -12.76
CA PRO A 52 44.90 -10.03 -12.05
C PRO A 52 45.31 -8.67 -12.72
N VAL A 53 45.56 -7.60 -11.95
CA VAL A 53 46.21 -6.30 -12.30
C VAL A 53 45.17 -5.16 -12.45
N GLU A 54 45.21 -4.01 -11.77
CA GLU A 54 46.23 -3.33 -10.97
C GLU A 54 45.56 -2.32 -10.02
N THR A 55 46.16 -2.13 -8.85
CA THR A 55 45.87 -1.01 -7.95
C THR A 55 47.01 -0.01 -8.05
N ALA A 56 46.71 1.27 -8.28
CA ALA A 56 47.63 2.39 -8.13
C ALA A 56 46.94 3.47 -7.27
N SER A 57 47.24 3.51 -5.97
CA SER A 57 48.19 4.43 -5.33
C SER A 57 47.80 5.91 -5.47
N ARG A 58 47.19 6.49 -4.42
CA ARG A 58 47.84 7.38 -3.43
C ARG A 58 48.60 8.57 -4.05
N ALA A 59 47.95 9.73 -4.03
CA ALA A 59 48.64 11.02 -3.87
C ALA A 59 48.04 11.75 -2.66
N LYS A 60 48.88 11.92 -1.63
CA LYS A 60 48.67 12.85 -0.51
C LYS A 60 49.04 14.25 -1.00
N CYS A 61 48.16 15.23 -0.81
CA CYS A 61 48.55 16.61 -0.61
C CYS A 61 47.84 17.13 0.65
N ALA A 62 48.64 17.50 1.64
CA ALA A 62 48.22 18.16 2.86
C ALA A 62 48.24 19.68 2.65
N GLY A 63 47.28 20.36 3.28
CA GLY A 63 47.40 21.77 3.67
C GLY A 63 46.68 22.77 2.78
N ALA A 64 45.47 23.18 3.19
CA ALA A 64 45.00 24.55 2.97
C ALA A 64 43.84 24.90 3.93
N ALA A 65 44.14 25.89 4.77
CA ALA A 65 43.28 26.85 5.48
C ALA A 65 41.75 26.70 5.37
N ALA A 66 41.12 26.68 6.55
CA ALA A 66 39.71 26.96 6.75
C ALA A 66 39.34 28.32 6.13
N ARG A 67 38.49 28.29 5.10
CA ARG A 67 37.70 29.43 4.65
C ARG A 67 36.23 29.05 4.80
N SER A 68 35.52 29.80 5.65
CA SER A 68 34.08 29.71 5.79
C SER A 68 33.43 30.07 4.45
N ILE A 69 32.99 29.06 3.69
CA ILE A 69 32.13 29.26 2.53
C ILE A 69 30.73 29.50 3.11
N ARG A 70 30.31 30.77 3.13
CA ARG A 70 28.91 31.13 3.30
C ARG A 70 28.16 30.56 2.10
N CYS A 71 27.49 29.43 2.31
CA CYS A 71 26.58 28.87 1.33
C CYS A 71 25.33 29.75 1.31
N THR A 72 25.32 30.78 0.47
CA THR A 72 24.09 31.48 0.11
C THR A 72 23.36 30.60 -0.90
N HIS A 73 22.57 29.64 -0.42
CA HIS A 73 21.56 29.00 -1.26
C HIS A 73 20.51 30.06 -1.61
N ARG A 74 20.69 30.70 -2.77
CA ARG A 74 19.55 31.25 -3.51
C ARG A 74 18.76 30.04 -3.98
N HIS A 75 17.58 29.85 -3.41
CA HIS A 75 16.53 29.10 -4.08
C HIS A 75 16.19 29.88 -5.35
N GLU A 76 16.78 29.49 -6.47
CA GLU A 76 16.21 29.81 -7.77
C GLU A 76 14.90 29.04 -7.85
N GLU A 77 13.78 29.75 -7.70
CA GLU A 77 12.46 29.28 -8.13
C GLU A 77 12.57 28.88 -9.60
N GLN A 78 12.73 27.57 -9.84
CA GLN A 78 12.60 27.01 -11.17
C GLN A 78 11.14 27.18 -11.59
N ALA A 79 10.92 28.06 -12.56
CA ALA A 79 9.63 28.27 -13.16
C ALA A 79 9.18 26.97 -13.84
N VAL A 80 8.28 26.24 -13.19
CA VAL A 80 7.58 25.07 -13.74
C VAL A 80 6.91 25.50 -15.04
N THR A 81 7.28 24.92 -16.17
CA THR A 81 6.64 25.20 -17.45
C THR A 81 5.22 24.65 -17.44
N THR A 82 4.23 25.49 -17.14
CA THR A 82 2.80 25.15 -17.16
C THR A 82 2.25 25.18 -18.58
N THR A 83 1.62 24.08 -19.02
CA THR A 83 0.89 23.97 -20.29
C THR A 83 -0.35 24.90 -20.29
N PRO A 84 -0.79 25.50 -21.43
CA PRO A 84 -1.73 26.64 -21.47
C PRO A 84 -3.05 26.44 -20.72
N ALA A 85 -3.68 27.53 -20.27
CA ALA A 85 -4.94 27.56 -19.52
C ALA A 85 -6.08 26.84 -20.26
N GLY A 86 -6.61 25.77 -19.67
CA GLY A 86 -7.66 24.94 -20.26
C GLY A 86 -8.27 24.00 -19.21
N LEU A 87 -9.46 23.45 -19.49
CA LEU A 87 -10.14 22.57 -18.54
C LEU A 87 -9.37 21.26 -18.35
N THR A 88 -9.13 20.89 -17.10
CA THR A 88 -8.52 19.62 -16.73
C THR A 88 -9.57 18.71 -16.12
N LEU A 89 -9.74 17.52 -16.67
CA LEU A 89 -10.51 16.45 -16.04
C LEU A 89 -9.55 15.60 -15.20
N ALA A 90 -9.74 15.61 -13.89
CA ALA A 90 -9.06 14.73 -12.95
C ALA A 90 -9.97 13.57 -12.56
N ILE A 91 -9.40 12.37 -12.52
CA ILE A 91 -10.08 11.12 -12.18
C ILE A 91 -9.35 10.45 -11.01
N ASP A 92 -10.12 10.00 -10.02
CA ASP A 92 -9.70 9.10 -8.94
C ASP A 92 -10.52 7.81 -9.05
N LEU A 93 -9.93 6.80 -9.68
CA LEU A 93 -10.55 5.50 -9.98
C LEU A 93 -10.05 4.42 -9.03
N GLY A 94 -10.85 4.16 -7.99
CA GLY A 94 -10.66 3.04 -7.08
C GLY A 94 -11.51 1.82 -7.46
N LYS A 95 -11.37 0.75 -6.66
CA LYS A 95 -12.13 -0.50 -6.86
C LYS A 95 -13.62 -0.39 -6.57
N THR A 96 -14.01 0.55 -5.72
CA THR A 96 -15.40 0.69 -5.24
C THR A 96 -16.10 1.93 -5.78
N SER A 97 -15.35 2.98 -6.10
CA SER A 97 -15.87 4.27 -6.53
C SER A 97 -14.96 4.90 -7.57
N CYS A 98 -15.55 5.71 -8.44
CA CYS A 98 -14.86 6.58 -9.38
C CYS A 98 -15.30 8.03 -9.08
N ARG A 99 -14.35 8.94 -8.93
CA ARG A 99 -14.61 10.37 -8.75
C ARG A 99 -14.01 11.12 -9.93
N ALA A 100 -14.72 12.15 -10.39
CA ALA A 100 -14.31 13.04 -11.46
C ALA A 100 -14.38 14.49 -10.99
N ARG A 101 -13.39 15.31 -11.35
CA ARG A 101 -13.38 16.75 -11.10
C ARG A 101 -12.90 17.48 -12.34
N VAL A 102 -13.67 18.46 -12.79
CA VAL A 102 -13.24 19.38 -13.83
C VAL A 102 -12.79 20.68 -13.17
N SER A 103 -11.58 21.12 -13.49
CA SER A 103 -11.00 22.35 -12.94
C SER A 103 -10.39 23.23 -14.04
N ARG A 104 -10.28 24.52 -13.74
CA ARG A 104 -9.54 25.51 -14.53
C ARG A 104 -8.65 26.29 -13.58
N ASP A 105 -7.35 26.29 -13.83
CA ASP A 105 -6.36 27.06 -13.06
C ASP A 105 -6.51 26.84 -11.54
N GLY A 106 -6.69 25.58 -11.13
CA GLY A 106 -6.92 25.17 -9.74
C GLY A 106 -8.33 25.43 -9.18
N THR A 107 -9.20 26.12 -9.91
CA THR A 107 -10.59 26.36 -9.51
C THR A 107 -11.49 25.22 -9.96
N VAL A 108 -12.22 24.60 -9.03
CA VAL A 108 -13.18 23.54 -9.32
C VAL A 108 -14.42 24.11 -10.02
N ILE A 109 -14.79 23.50 -11.15
CA ILE A 109 -15.97 23.89 -11.96
C ILE A 109 -17.11 22.89 -11.77
N ALA A 110 -16.80 21.60 -11.78
CA ALA A 110 -17.80 20.54 -11.66
C ALA A 110 -17.17 19.29 -11.06
N GLU A 111 -17.99 18.48 -10.38
CA GLU A 111 -17.61 17.19 -9.85
C GLU A 111 -18.63 16.12 -10.27
N GLY A 112 -18.16 14.88 -10.37
CA GLY A 112 -18.94 13.72 -10.76
C GLY A 112 -18.52 12.50 -9.94
N HIS A 113 -19.47 11.60 -9.73
CA HIS A 113 -19.28 10.40 -8.91
C HIS A 113 -19.94 9.20 -9.60
N GLY A 114 -19.28 8.06 -9.54
CA GLY A 114 -19.76 6.81 -10.13
C GLY A 114 -19.22 5.58 -9.40
N ALA A 115 -19.64 4.40 -9.88
CA ALA A 115 -19.09 3.14 -9.42
C ALA A 115 -17.61 3.02 -9.82
N GLY A 116 -16.83 2.31 -9.01
CA GLY A 116 -15.45 1.97 -9.36
C GLY A 116 -15.38 0.87 -10.44
N ALA A 117 -14.17 0.48 -10.78
CA ALA A 117 -13.90 -0.63 -11.69
C ALA A 117 -12.95 -1.63 -11.03
N PRO A 118 -12.89 -2.90 -11.50
CA PRO A 118 -11.74 -3.76 -11.24
C PRO A 118 -10.42 -3.03 -11.56
N GLY A 119 -9.32 -3.42 -10.92
CA GLY A 119 -8.03 -2.80 -11.19
C GLY A 119 -7.58 -3.02 -12.63
N LEU A 120 -6.71 -2.15 -13.15
CA LEU A 120 -6.22 -2.26 -14.53
C LEU A 120 -5.53 -3.59 -14.86
N ALA A 121 -4.98 -4.27 -13.86
CA ALA A 121 -4.37 -5.59 -14.02
C ALA A 121 -5.39 -6.75 -14.04
N ASP A 122 -6.66 -6.49 -13.71
CA ASP A 122 -7.72 -7.49 -13.76
C ASP A 122 -8.19 -7.72 -15.21
N TYR A 123 -8.90 -8.82 -15.43
CA TYR A 123 -9.45 -9.15 -16.74
C TYR A 123 -10.36 -8.03 -17.26
N ASN A 124 -10.12 -7.60 -18.51
CA ASN A 124 -10.82 -6.50 -19.16
C ASN A 124 -10.71 -5.14 -18.42
N GLY A 125 -9.65 -4.95 -17.61
CA GLY A 125 -9.48 -3.80 -16.74
C GLY A 125 -9.53 -2.45 -17.45
N ALA A 126 -8.96 -2.32 -18.66
CA ALA A 126 -8.95 -1.07 -19.42
C ALA A 126 -10.37 -0.63 -19.84
N GLU A 127 -11.15 -1.53 -20.42
CA GLU A 127 -12.51 -1.24 -20.90
C GLU A 127 -13.47 -0.95 -19.72
N LEU A 128 -13.38 -1.74 -18.64
CA LEU A 128 -14.18 -1.50 -17.43
C LEU A 128 -13.81 -0.19 -16.72
N SER A 129 -12.51 0.14 -16.68
CA SER A 129 -12.04 1.43 -16.17
C SER A 129 -12.57 2.58 -17.01
N PHE A 130 -12.55 2.46 -18.35
CA PHE A 130 -13.12 3.47 -19.24
C PHE A 130 -14.60 3.71 -18.97
N GLN A 131 -15.40 2.64 -18.81
CA GLN A 131 -16.83 2.80 -18.53
C GLN A 131 -17.07 3.57 -17.22
N ALA A 132 -16.37 3.21 -16.14
CA ALA A 132 -16.46 3.92 -14.86
C ALA A 132 -16.04 5.39 -14.96
N ILE A 133 -15.01 5.69 -15.76
CA ILE A 133 -14.53 7.05 -16.03
C ILE A 133 -15.58 7.84 -16.82
N ALA A 134 -16.12 7.26 -17.89
CA ALA A 134 -17.11 7.90 -18.74
C ALA A 134 -18.38 8.22 -17.95
N ASP A 135 -18.85 7.29 -17.10
CA ASP A 135 -20.02 7.48 -16.25
C ASP A 135 -19.80 8.62 -15.24
N ALA A 136 -18.65 8.63 -14.54
CA ALA A 136 -18.34 9.69 -13.58
C ALA A 136 -18.12 11.05 -14.27
N ALA A 137 -17.46 11.08 -15.43
CA ALA A 137 -17.25 12.29 -16.21
C ALA A 137 -18.57 12.87 -16.75
N ALA A 138 -19.51 12.02 -17.18
CA ALA A 138 -20.82 12.46 -17.65
C ALA A 138 -21.62 13.21 -16.57
N VAL A 139 -21.51 12.80 -15.30
CA VAL A 139 -22.18 13.48 -14.17
C VAL A 139 -21.70 14.92 -14.00
N THR A 140 -20.49 15.26 -14.44
CA THR A 140 -19.97 16.64 -14.35
C THR A 140 -20.76 17.62 -15.26
N GLY A 141 -21.46 17.11 -16.28
CA GLY A 141 -22.19 17.92 -17.25
C GLY A 141 -21.30 18.77 -18.19
N VAL A 142 -19.98 18.65 -18.11
CA VAL A 142 -19.04 19.37 -18.98
C VAL A 142 -18.90 18.63 -20.31
N ASP A 143 -18.98 19.37 -21.42
CA ASP A 143 -18.70 18.83 -22.75
C ASP A 143 -17.23 18.36 -22.82
N PRO A 144 -16.95 17.06 -23.07
CA PRO A 144 -15.60 16.54 -23.19
C PRO A 144 -14.74 17.28 -24.23
N ARG A 145 -15.34 17.90 -25.25
CA ARG A 145 -14.63 18.69 -26.27
C ARG A 145 -14.02 19.99 -25.72
N ALA A 146 -14.45 20.45 -24.55
CA ALA A 146 -13.91 21.61 -23.87
C ALA A 146 -12.69 21.29 -22.99
N LEU A 147 -12.39 20.00 -22.80
CA LEU A 147 -11.21 19.56 -22.05
C LEU A 147 -9.94 19.88 -22.82
N ALA A 148 -8.89 20.24 -22.09
CA ALA A 148 -7.55 20.47 -22.63
C ALA A 148 -6.58 19.33 -22.25
N ARG A 149 -6.89 18.57 -21.20
CA ARG A 149 -6.10 17.44 -20.70
C ARG A 149 -6.88 16.58 -19.72
N ILE A 150 -6.44 15.35 -19.52
CA ILE A 150 -7.03 14.39 -18.58
C ILE A 150 -5.94 13.79 -17.70
N GLY A 151 -6.16 13.80 -16.39
CA GLY A 151 -5.31 13.13 -15.40
C GLY A 151 -6.07 12.02 -14.70
N ILE A 152 -5.46 10.84 -14.57
CA ILE A 152 -6.11 9.66 -14.01
C ILE A 152 -5.22 9.02 -12.95
N GLY A 153 -5.68 9.00 -11.71
CA GLY A 153 -5.23 8.07 -10.68
C GLY A 153 -6.06 6.80 -10.77
N ALA A 154 -5.44 5.63 -11.01
CA ALA A 154 -6.17 4.37 -11.14
C ALA A 154 -5.54 3.21 -10.35
N ALA A 155 -6.38 2.37 -9.77
CA ALA A 155 -5.96 1.15 -9.11
C ALA A 155 -5.37 0.14 -10.13
N GLY A 156 -4.28 -0.53 -9.74
CA GLY A 156 -3.68 -1.63 -10.53
C GLY A 156 -2.73 -1.20 -11.67
N VAL A 157 -2.41 0.09 -11.80
CA VAL A 157 -1.49 0.61 -12.84
C VAL A 157 -0.12 -0.07 -12.82
N GLU A 158 0.48 -0.31 -11.64
CA GLU A 158 1.83 -0.88 -11.54
C GLU A 158 1.91 -2.31 -12.13
N ALA A 159 0.87 -3.12 -11.92
CA ALA A 159 0.78 -4.49 -12.44
C ALA A 159 0.18 -4.55 -13.86
N GLY A 160 -0.55 -3.50 -14.29
CA GLY A 160 -1.30 -3.44 -15.55
C GLY A 160 -0.86 -2.30 -16.47
N ARG A 161 0.45 -2.06 -16.64
CA ARG A 161 0.94 -0.93 -17.47
C ARG A 161 0.46 -0.98 -18.93
N ASP A 162 0.35 -2.16 -19.53
CA ASP A 162 -0.17 -2.29 -20.89
C ASP A 162 -1.65 -1.96 -20.99
N ALA A 163 -2.44 -2.40 -20.00
CA ALA A 163 -3.84 -2.01 -19.86
C ALA A 163 -3.99 -0.50 -19.61
N ALA A 164 -3.07 0.13 -18.88
CA ALA A 164 -3.06 1.59 -18.71
C ALA A 164 -2.80 2.33 -20.04
N ARG A 165 -1.86 1.86 -20.87
CA ARG A 165 -1.63 2.41 -22.23
C ARG A 165 -2.84 2.19 -23.14
N GLU A 166 -3.50 1.05 -23.01
CA GLU A 166 -4.76 0.77 -23.70
C GLU A 166 -5.87 1.72 -23.25
N LEU A 167 -6.02 1.94 -21.95
CA LEU A 167 -6.98 2.89 -21.40
C LEU A 167 -6.74 4.30 -21.96
N ILE A 168 -5.49 4.75 -22.09
CA ILE A 168 -5.17 6.04 -22.75
C ILE A 168 -5.72 6.07 -24.18
N ARG A 169 -5.49 5.02 -24.98
CA ARG A 169 -6.03 4.93 -26.36
C ARG A 169 -7.57 4.98 -26.38
N ILE A 170 -8.22 4.28 -25.46
CA ILE A 170 -9.68 4.24 -25.35
C ILE A 170 -10.22 5.62 -24.95
N VAL A 171 -9.65 6.25 -23.92
CA VAL A 171 -10.04 7.59 -23.45
C VAL A 171 -9.88 8.62 -24.57
N ARG A 172 -8.74 8.62 -25.27
CA ARG A 172 -8.51 9.56 -26.38
C ARG A 172 -9.49 9.38 -27.54
N SER A 173 -9.81 8.14 -27.89
CA SER A 173 -10.70 7.84 -29.02
C SER A 173 -12.18 8.00 -28.70
N ARG A 174 -12.60 7.75 -27.45
CA ARG A 174 -14.03 7.66 -27.08
C ARG A 174 -14.51 8.76 -26.14
N LEU A 175 -13.62 9.47 -25.44
CA LEU A 175 -13.99 10.58 -24.54
C LEU A 175 -13.54 11.93 -25.09
N ALA A 176 -12.23 12.15 -25.24
CA ALA A 176 -11.68 13.40 -25.77
C ALA A 176 -10.25 13.19 -26.30
N ASP A 177 -9.96 13.64 -27.53
CA ASP A 177 -8.63 13.54 -28.13
C ASP A 177 -7.69 14.64 -27.62
N VAL A 178 -7.28 14.50 -26.35
CA VAL A 178 -6.40 15.44 -25.62
C VAL A 178 -5.29 14.67 -24.91
N PRO A 179 -4.21 15.32 -24.45
CA PRO A 179 -3.18 14.67 -23.66
C PRO A 179 -3.76 13.98 -22.41
N VAL A 180 -3.36 12.72 -22.18
CA VAL A 180 -3.76 11.94 -21.02
C VAL A 180 -2.54 11.53 -20.21
N ALA A 181 -2.61 11.69 -18.89
CA ALA A 181 -1.62 11.17 -17.94
C ALA A 181 -2.29 10.20 -16.96
N ILE A 182 -1.73 9.00 -16.81
CA ILE A 182 -2.20 7.99 -15.87
C ILE A 182 -1.10 7.65 -14.86
N ILE A 183 -1.47 7.59 -13.59
CA ILE A 183 -0.61 7.10 -12.50
C ILE A 183 -1.41 6.18 -11.58
N ASN A 184 -0.72 5.43 -10.72
CA ASN A 184 -1.38 4.68 -9.65
C ASN A 184 -2.19 5.62 -8.73
N ASP A 185 -3.41 5.22 -8.36
CA ASP A 185 -4.31 5.95 -7.45
C ASP A 185 -3.64 6.44 -6.16
N ALA A 186 -2.85 5.60 -5.48
CA ALA A 186 -2.15 6.00 -4.26
C ALA A 186 -1.03 7.01 -4.52
N LEU A 187 -0.38 6.97 -5.69
CA LEU A 187 0.59 7.99 -6.10
C LEU A 187 -0.08 9.29 -6.54
N ALA A 188 -1.29 9.25 -7.11
CA ALA A 188 -2.11 10.44 -7.32
C ALA A 188 -2.49 11.07 -5.98
N ALA A 189 -2.94 10.27 -5.00
CA ALA A 189 -3.18 10.75 -3.64
C ALA A 189 -1.92 11.36 -3.02
N HIS A 190 -0.74 10.75 -3.20
CA HIS A 190 0.53 11.34 -2.78
C HIS A 190 0.77 12.70 -3.44
N ALA A 191 0.64 12.78 -4.77
CA ALA A 191 0.90 14.01 -5.52
C ALA A 191 -0.02 15.14 -5.04
N GLY A 192 -1.29 14.87 -4.76
CA GLY A 192 -2.20 15.85 -4.17
C GLY A 192 -1.82 16.24 -2.75
N ALA A 193 -1.54 15.25 -1.88
CA ALA A 193 -1.21 15.48 -0.48
C ALA A 193 0.03 16.36 -0.29
N PHE A 194 1.02 16.24 -1.18
CA PHE A 194 2.29 17.00 -1.11
C PHE A 194 2.41 18.09 -2.17
N GLY A 195 1.35 18.38 -2.96
CA GLY A 195 1.41 19.34 -4.06
C GLY A 195 2.50 19.04 -5.10
N GLY A 196 2.76 17.75 -5.37
CA GLY A 196 3.83 17.27 -6.25
C GLY A 196 5.21 17.17 -5.59
N GLY A 197 5.31 17.57 -4.32
CA GLY A 197 6.55 17.50 -3.54
C GLY A 197 6.91 16.10 -3.04
N LEU A 198 7.92 16.08 -2.18
CA LEU A 198 8.48 14.89 -1.55
C LEU A 198 7.78 14.55 -0.25
N GLY A 199 7.87 13.28 0.16
CA GLY A 199 7.35 12.79 1.43
C GLY A 199 6.87 11.35 1.34
N SER A 200 6.10 10.94 2.34
CA SER A 200 5.43 9.65 2.34
C SER A 200 3.93 9.82 2.55
N ILE A 201 3.14 9.04 1.85
CA ILE A 201 1.70 8.90 2.13
C ILE A 201 1.44 7.49 2.66
N LEU A 202 0.76 7.40 3.79
CA LEU A 202 0.17 6.18 4.31
C LEU A 202 -1.32 6.18 3.98
N ILE A 203 -1.78 5.21 3.20
CA ILE A 203 -3.20 5.00 2.94
C ILE A 203 -3.65 3.79 3.74
N ALA A 204 -4.53 4.00 4.73
CA ALA A 204 -5.06 2.98 5.63
C ALA A 204 -6.60 2.91 5.52
N GLY A 205 -7.09 1.88 4.83
CA GLY A 205 -8.52 1.61 4.61
C GLY A 205 -8.81 0.13 4.77
N THR A 206 -9.52 -0.49 3.81
CA THR A 206 -9.68 -1.96 3.79
C THR A 206 -8.33 -2.67 3.75
N GLY A 207 -7.40 -2.19 2.90
CA GLY A 207 -5.98 -2.56 2.90
C GLY A 207 -5.11 -1.42 3.43
N ALA A 208 -3.79 -1.59 3.43
CA ALA A 208 -2.86 -0.56 3.86
C ALA A 208 -1.59 -0.56 3.01
N ILE A 209 -1.17 0.63 2.59
CA ILE A 209 0.02 0.82 1.75
C ILE A 209 0.69 2.15 2.10
N CYS A 210 2.02 2.17 2.07
CA CYS A 210 2.78 3.42 2.13
C CYS A 210 3.54 3.60 0.83
N PHE A 211 3.42 4.80 0.23
CA PHE A 211 4.29 5.23 -0.85
C PHE A 211 5.19 6.35 -0.37
N THR A 212 6.43 6.35 -0.87
CA THR A 212 7.39 7.43 -0.65
C THR A 212 7.92 7.93 -1.96
N VAL A 213 7.99 9.24 -2.07
CA VAL A 213 8.60 9.93 -3.19
C VAL A 213 9.77 10.74 -2.67
N ALA A 214 10.97 10.30 -3.06
CA ALA A 214 12.23 10.89 -2.66
C ALA A 214 12.85 11.74 -3.79
N GLU A 215 13.94 12.44 -3.48
CA GLU A 215 14.74 13.15 -4.46
C GLU A 215 15.18 12.23 -5.63
N ALA A 216 15.42 12.83 -6.81
CA ALA A 216 15.73 12.13 -8.05
C ALA A 216 14.65 11.16 -8.57
N GLY A 217 13.40 11.31 -8.11
CA GLY A 217 12.25 10.55 -8.62
C GLY A 217 12.15 9.11 -8.09
N GLY A 218 12.81 8.84 -6.97
CA GLY A 218 12.73 7.54 -6.29
C GLY A 218 11.35 7.30 -5.70
N VAL A 219 10.53 6.49 -6.37
CA VAL A 219 9.23 6.02 -5.85
C VAL A 219 9.38 4.63 -5.24
N THR A 220 9.12 4.52 -3.94
CA THR A 220 9.18 3.27 -3.18
C THR A 220 7.81 2.93 -2.61
N GLN A 221 7.37 1.69 -2.83
CA GLN A 221 6.22 1.09 -2.17
C GLN A 221 6.70 0.33 -0.92
N ILE A 222 6.03 0.53 0.20
CA ILE A 222 6.23 -0.21 1.44
C ILE A 222 4.89 -0.82 1.86
N ASP A 223 4.89 -2.12 2.09
CA ASP A 223 3.69 -2.94 2.28
C ASP A 223 2.72 -2.83 1.07
N GLY A 224 1.41 -3.00 1.25
CA GLY A 224 0.45 -3.01 0.16
C GLY A 224 0.48 -4.26 -0.70
N TRP A 225 1.03 -5.37 -0.19
CA TRP A 225 1.09 -6.66 -0.89
C TRP A 225 -0.22 -7.46 -0.82
N GLY A 226 -1.31 -6.78 -0.43
CA GLY A 226 -2.65 -7.32 -0.34
C GLY A 226 -2.93 -8.10 0.94
N PRO A 227 -4.18 -8.53 1.15
CA PRO A 227 -4.70 -8.96 2.45
C PRO A 227 -4.14 -10.29 2.98
N TRP A 228 -3.39 -11.00 2.15
CA TRP A 228 -2.82 -12.31 2.47
C TRP A 228 -1.33 -12.24 2.81
N LEU A 229 -0.61 -11.28 2.22
CA LEU A 229 0.85 -11.17 2.31
C LEU A 229 1.31 -9.86 2.97
N GLY A 230 0.43 -8.86 3.07
CA GLY A 230 0.70 -7.54 3.60
C GLY A 230 -0.58 -6.90 4.16
N ASP A 231 -0.74 -5.60 3.90
CA ASP A 231 -1.80 -4.75 4.46
C ASP A 231 -1.81 -4.80 6.00
N ALA A 232 -0.64 -4.75 6.62
CA ALA A 232 -0.51 -4.85 8.08
C ALA A 232 -1.17 -3.64 8.75
N GLY A 233 -1.98 -3.90 9.79
CA GLY A 233 -2.71 -2.84 10.52
C GLY A 233 -3.88 -2.19 9.75
N SER A 234 -4.19 -2.68 8.54
CA SER A 234 -5.37 -2.26 7.77
C SER A 234 -6.72 -2.68 8.40
N GLY A 235 -7.82 -2.27 7.80
CA GLY A 235 -9.17 -2.59 8.25
C GLY A 235 -9.45 -4.10 8.16
N GLN A 236 -9.04 -4.75 7.08
CA GLN A 236 -9.15 -6.21 7.00
C GLN A 236 -8.33 -6.89 8.10
N TRP A 237 -7.15 -6.34 8.44
CA TRP A 237 -6.29 -6.86 9.50
C TRP A 237 -6.98 -6.72 10.86
N LEU A 238 -7.51 -5.53 11.19
CA LEU A 238 -8.27 -5.26 12.41
C LEU A 238 -9.46 -6.22 12.55
N GLY A 239 -10.29 -6.31 11.51
CA GLY A 239 -11.47 -7.18 11.53
C GLY A 239 -11.11 -8.66 11.67
N ARG A 240 -10.08 -9.14 10.94
CA ARG A 240 -9.57 -10.51 11.06
C ARG A 240 -9.09 -10.80 12.48
N HIS A 241 -8.29 -9.92 13.06
CA HIS A 241 -7.75 -10.11 14.41
C HIS A 241 -8.83 -10.00 15.49
N GLY A 242 -9.84 -9.16 15.30
CA GLY A 242 -11.03 -9.08 16.16
C GLY A 242 -11.82 -10.39 16.17
N LEU A 243 -12.17 -10.92 14.99
CA LEU A 243 -12.92 -12.19 14.90
C LEU A 243 -12.09 -13.38 15.41
N GLN A 244 -10.78 -13.40 15.15
CA GLN A 244 -9.88 -14.41 15.72
C GLN A 244 -9.82 -14.33 17.25
N ALA A 245 -9.84 -13.13 17.83
CA ALA A 245 -9.87 -12.96 19.28
C ALA A 245 -11.16 -13.51 19.90
N VAL A 246 -12.31 -13.26 19.27
CA VAL A 246 -13.60 -13.85 19.66
C VAL A 246 -13.55 -15.38 19.64
N LEU A 247 -13.05 -15.99 18.57
CA LEU A 247 -12.94 -17.44 18.47
C LEU A 247 -11.95 -18.03 19.50
N ARG A 248 -10.84 -17.32 19.78
CA ARG A 248 -9.92 -17.72 20.85
C ARG A 248 -10.58 -17.66 22.22
N ALA A 249 -11.39 -16.64 22.50
CA ALA A 249 -12.15 -16.53 23.75
C ALA A 249 -13.14 -17.68 23.90
N HIS A 250 -13.87 -18.01 22.82
CA HIS A 250 -14.79 -19.15 22.79
C HIS A 250 -14.11 -20.49 23.11
N ASP A 251 -12.94 -20.74 22.53
CA ASP A 251 -12.18 -21.98 22.74
C ASP A 251 -11.46 -22.03 24.10
N GLY A 252 -11.53 -20.98 24.93
CA GLY A 252 -10.73 -20.85 26.15
C GLY A 252 -9.23 -20.61 25.92
N ARG A 253 -8.86 -20.20 24.70
CA ARG A 253 -7.47 -19.90 24.27
C ARG A 253 -7.10 -18.42 24.37
N GLY A 254 -8.04 -17.58 24.79
CA GLY A 254 -7.87 -16.14 24.94
C GLY A 254 -8.79 -15.58 26.01
N PRO A 255 -8.54 -14.34 26.44
CA PRO A 255 -9.42 -13.65 27.39
C PRO A 255 -10.81 -13.38 26.80
N ALA A 256 -11.82 -13.25 27.67
CA ALA A 256 -13.14 -12.78 27.27
C ALA A 256 -13.06 -11.34 26.70
N THR A 257 -13.94 -11.02 25.75
CA THR A 257 -14.00 -9.71 25.09
C THR A 257 -15.44 -9.33 24.74
N ALA A 258 -15.74 -8.03 24.81
CA ALA A 258 -17.01 -7.44 24.39
C ALA A 258 -17.32 -7.70 22.90
N LEU A 259 -16.29 -7.92 22.08
CA LEU A 259 -16.41 -8.24 20.64
C LEU A 259 -17.25 -9.51 20.38
N THR A 260 -17.41 -10.38 21.38
CA THR A 260 -18.11 -11.66 21.23
C THR A 260 -19.57 -11.46 20.82
N ALA A 261 -20.26 -10.50 21.44
CA ALA A 261 -21.66 -10.22 21.13
C ALA A 261 -21.82 -9.61 19.73
N ASP A 262 -20.94 -8.70 19.36
CA ASP A 262 -20.97 -8.05 18.04
C ASP A 262 -20.67 -9.04 16.91
N ALA A 263 -19.69 -9.93 17.12
CA ALA A 263 -19.35 -10.96 16.16
C ALA A 263 -20.48 -11.98 16.00
N ALA A 264 -21.17 -12.35 17.09
CA ALA A 264 -22.34 -13.23 17.01
C ALA A 264 -23.46 -12.62 16.14
N ALA A 265 -23.65 -11.30 16.20
CA ALA A 265 -24.67 -10.60 15.41
C ALA A 265 -24.40 -10.63 13.88
N LEU A 266 -23.15 -10.86 13.44
CA LEU A 266 -22.80 -10.92 12.02
C LEU A 266 -23.39 -12.14 11.30
N GLY A 267 -23.33 -13.32 11.95
CA GLY A 267 -23.75 -14.61 11.39
C GLY A 267 -24.90 -15.28 12.15
N GLY A 268 -25.46 -14.62 13.18
CA GLY A 268 -26.43 -15.20 14.13
C GLY A 268 -25.77 -16.04 15.24
N SER A 269 -24.55 -16.52 15.04
CA SER A 269 -23.72 -17.18 16.04
C SER A 269 -22.24 -17.03 15.67
N ILE A 270 -21.36 -17.10 16.68
CA ILE A 270 -19.91 -17.11 16.46
C ILE A 270 -19.43 -18.35 15.66
N LEU A 271 -20.20 -19.45 15.70
CA LEU A 271 -19.90 -20.66 14.92
C LEU A 271 -20.12 -20.45 13.41
N GLU A 272 -20.93 -19.45 13.03
CA GLU A 272 -21.25 -19.11 11.65
C GLU A 272 -20.26 -18.11 11.03
N LEU A 273 -19.30 -17.61 11.81
CA LEU A 273 -18.30 -16.64 11.34
C LEU A 273 -17.50 -17.12 10.11
N PRO A 274 -17.05 -18.39 10.01
CA PRO A 274 -16.36 -18.88 8.82
C PRO A 274 -17.23 -18.77 7.56
N LEU A 275 -18.52 -19.09 7.68
CA LEU A 275 -19.49 -18.96 6.59
C LEU A 275 -19.74 -17.49 6.24
N TRP A 276 -19.90 -16.63 7.24
CA TRP A 276 -20.06 -15.19 7.02
C TRP A 276 -18.90 -14.55 6.24
N VAL A 277 -17.66 -15.00 6.46
CA VAL A 277 -16.49 -14.56 5.68
C VAL A 277 -16.56 -15.10 4.25
N ALA A 278 -16.83 -16.40 4.10
CA ALA A 278 -16.80 -17.11 2.82
C ALA A 278 -17.95 -16.73 1.87
N GLN A 279 -19.10 -16.30 2.41
CA GLN A 279 -20.26 -15.89 1.61
C GLN A 279 -20.00 -14.65 0.75
N SER A 280 -18.98 -13.85 1.09
CA SER A 280 -18.56 -12.75 0.26
C SER A 280 -17.61 -13.24 -0.83
N GLY A 281 -17.88 -12.90 -2.10
CA GLY A 281 -16.89 -13.01 -3.18
C GLY A 281 -15.65 -12.12 -2.97
N ALA A 282 -15.54 -11.42 -1.84
CA ALA A 282 -14.45 -10.55 -1.45
C ALA A 282 -14.14 -10.65 0.06
N PRO A 283 -13.52 -11.76 0.54
CA PRO A 283 -13.31 -12.03 1.96
C PRO A 283 -12.59 -10.93 2.74
N ALA A 284 -11.59 -10.27 2.13
CA ALA A 284 -10.86 -9.18 2.77
C ALA A 284 -11.74 -7.97 3.08
N ARG A 285 -12.62 -7.60 2.14
CA ARG A 285 -13.59 -6.52 2.33
C ARG A 285 -14.62 -6.90 3.39
N GLN A 286 -15.05 -8.15 3.41
CA GLN A 286 -15.99 -8.64 4.42
C GLN A 286 -15.38 -8.58 5.82
N LEU A 287 -14.15 -9.09 6.00
CA LEU A 287 -13.41 -8.96 7.26
C LEU A 287 -13.27 -7.49 7.68
N GLY A 288 -12.92 -6.60 6.74
CA GLY A 288 -12.76 -5.17 7.00
C GLY A 288 -14.03 -4.47 7.53
N ARG A 289 -15.22 -5.03 7.31
CA ARG A 289 -16.48 -4.48 7.86
C ARG A 289 -16.57 -4.59 9.38
N PHE A 290 -15.80 -5.48 10.00
CA PHE A 290 -15.75 -5.61 11.45
C PHE A 290 -14.73 -4.67 12.10
N ALA A 291 -13.90 -3.98 11.32
CA ALA A 291 -12.88 -3.06 11.85
C ALA A 291 -13.47 -1.91 12.70
N PRO A 292 -14.55 -1.21 12.27
CA PRO A 292 -15.13 -0.14 13.09
C PRO A 292 -15.55 -0.63 14.47
N THR A 293 -16.20 -1.80 14.56
CA THR A 293 -16.59 -2.42 15.82
C THR A 293 -15.38 -2.71 16.72
N VAL A 294 -14.27 -3.19 16.17
CA VAL A 294 -13.02 -3.39 16.94
C VAL A 294 -12.52 -2.06 17.50
N ILE A 295 -12.55 -0.99 16.70
CA ILE A 295 -12.09 0.33 17.13
C ILE A 295 -13.03 0.92 18.19
N ASP A 296 -14.35 0.78 18.01
CA ASP A 296 -15.37 1.25 18.97
C ASP A 296 -15.20 0.57 20.33
N ARG A 297 -15.08 -0.77 20.35
CA ARG A 297 -14.86 -1.51 21.61
C ARG A 297 -13.54 -1.14 22.29
N ALA A 298 -12.50 -0.83 21.51
CA ALA A 298 -11.25 -0.33 22.07
C ALA A 298 -11.44 1.04 22.73
N ALA A 299 -12.21 1.94 22.10
CA ALA A 299 -12.55 3.26 22.65
C ALA A 299 -13.41 3.16 23.92
N GLU A 300 -14.25 2.13 24.02
CA GLU A 300 -15.05 1.81 25.20
C GLU A 300 -14.27 1.11 26.32
N GLY A 301 -12.99 0.79 26.10
CA GLY A 301 -12.09 0.22 27.11
C GLY A 301 -12.01 -1.30 27.14
N ASP A 302 -12.48 -2.01 26.11
CA ASP A 302 -12.23 -3.45 25.98
C ASP A 302 -10.72 -3.71 25.77
N PRO A 303 -10.04 -4.43 26.68
CA PRO A 303 -8.58 -4.56 26.65
C PRO A 303 -8.08 -5.40 25.46
N VAL A 304 -8.90 -6.32 24.94
CA VAL A 304 -8.54 -7.15 23.78
C VAL A 304 -8.59 -6.31 22.51
N ALA A 305 -9.67 -5.56 22.33
CA ALA A 305 -9.85 -4.64 21.23
C ALA A 305 -8.77 -3.54 21.24
N ALA A 306 -8.48 -2.96 22.41
CA ALA A 306 -7.40 -1.97 22.59
C ALA A 306 -6.04 -2.53 22.15
N GLY A 307 -5.69 -3.74 22.57
CA GLY A 307 -4.44 -4.39 22.14
C GLY A 307 -4.36 -4.62 20.63
N ILE A 308 -5.48 -4.93 19.97
CA ILE A 308 -5.55 -5.09 18.52
C ILE A 308 -5.36 -3.75 17.80
N VAL A 309 -6.03 -2.68 18.27
CA VAL A 309 -5.90 -1.33 17.70
C VAL A 309 -4.49 -0.79 17.86
N ASP A 310 -3.89 -0.97 19.03
CA ASP A 310 -2.52 -0.52 19.31
C ASP A 310 -1.50 -1.23 18.42
N GLU A 311 -1.66 -2.54 18.23
CA GLU A 311 -0.79 -3.30 17.33
C GLU A 311 -0.98 -2.87 15.87
N ALA A 312 -2.22 -2.61 15.44
CA ALA A 312 -2.48 -2.08 14.09
C ALA A 312 -1.78 -0.73 13.87
N ALA A 313 -1.93 0.21 14.80
CA ALA A 313 -1.26 1.51 14.75
C ALA A 313 0.27 1.37 14.72
N ARG A 314 0.83 0.47 15.54
CA ARG A 314 2.26 0.18 15.57
C ARG A 314 2.78 -0.40 14.25
N LEU A 315 2.03 -1.32 13.63
CA LEU A 315 2.39 -1.92 12.35
C LEU A 315 2.38 -0.88 11.22
N LEU A 316 1.35 -0.02 11.17
CA LEU A 316 1.29 1.08 10.21
C LEU A 316 2.44 2.08 10.40
N ALA A 317 2.79 2.41 11.64
CA ALA A 317 3.93 3.26 11.93
C ALA A 317 5.26 2.62 11.49
N LEU A 318 5.43 1.30 11.70
CA LEU A 318 6.60 0.56 11.23
C LEU A 318 6.73 0.59 9.69
N THR A 319 5.61 0.44 8.98
CA THR A 319 5.56 0.61 7.52
C THR A 319 6.04 2.00 7.12
N CYS A 320 5.62 3.05 7.85
CA CYS A 320 6.08 4.41 7.59
C CYS A 320 7.56 4.64 7.96
N VAL A 321 8.11 3.94 8.95
CA VAL A 321 9.55 4.04 9.27
C VAL A 321 10.39 3.47 8.14
N ALA A 322 9.99 2.33 7.58
CA ALA A 322 10.70 1.70 6.46
C ALA A 322 10.70 2.54 5.18
N SER A 323 9.85 3.57 5.12
CA SER A 323 9.79 4.56 4.05
C SER A 323 11.05 5.43 3.97
N GLY A 324 11.75 5.63 5.10
CA GLY A 324 12.90 6.53 5.21
C GLY A 324 12.55 8.02 5.27
N SER A 325 11.28 8.41 5.06
CA SER A 325 10.82 9.79 5.25
C SER A 325 10.56 10.09 6.73
N ARG A 326 10.80 11.34 7.12
CA ARG A 326 10.41 11.86 8.45
C ARG A 326 8.97 12.37 8.49
N THR A 327 8.43 12.78 7.34
CA THR A 327 7.07 13.33 7.22
C THR A 327 6.16 12.32 6.55
N VAL A 328 4.96 12.17 7.10
CA VAL A 328 3.94 11.27 6.57
C VAL A 328 2.58 11.98 6.51
N CYS A 329 1.91 11.91 5.37
CA CYS A 329 0.50 12.23 5.27
C CYS A 329 -0.30 10.94 5.44
N VAL A 330 -1.35 10.97 6.26
CA VAL A 330 -2.22 9.80 6.46
C VAL A 330 -3.55 10.01 5.72
N ALA A 331 -3.99 9.00 5.00
CA ALA A 331 -5.25 9.00 4.26
C ALA A 331 -5.98 7.65 4.41
N GLY A 332 -7.23 7.58 3.95
CA GLY A 332 -8.05 6.37 3.93
C GLY A 332 -9.08 6.29 5.06
N GLY A 333 -10.00 5.33 4.94
CA GLY A 333 -11.19 5.25 5.80
C GLY A 333 -10.90 5.04 7.29
N LEU A 334 -9.79 4.39 7.66
CA LEU A 334 -9.44 4.22 9.07
C LEU A 334 -9.01 5.54 9.72
N ALA A 335 -8.34 6.41 8.96
CA ALA A 335 -7.93 7.72 9.42
C ALA A 335 -9.13 8.64 9.74
N GLY A 336 -10.31 8.33 9.18
CA GLY A 336 -11.56 9.02 9.50
C GLY A 336 -12.14 8.68 10.87
N HIS A 337 -11.69 7.60 11.53
CA HIS A 337 -12.18 7.23 12.85
C HIS A 337 -11.35 7.95 13.95
N PRO A 338 -11.94 8.87 14.76
CA PRO A 338 -11.17 9.75 15.64
C PRO A 338 -10.28 9.02 16.65
N PHE A 339 -10.80 7.96 17.28
CA PHE A 339 -10.02 7.14 18.22
C PHE A 339 -8.80 6.50 17.55
N PHE A 340 -9.00 5.80 16.42
CA PHE A 340 -7.90 5.17 15.68
C PHE A 340 -6.89 6.20 15.17
N ALA A 341 -7.35 7.34 14.64
CA ALA A 341 -6.48 8.42 14.20
C ALA A 341 -5.59 8.95 15.34
N GLY A 342 -6.13 9.05 16.56
CA GLY A 342 -5.34 9.37 17.75
C GLY A 342 -4.26 8.34 18.04
N ARG A 343 -4.62 7.04 18.07
CA ARG A 343 -3.67 5.94 18.32
C ARG A 343 -2.58 5.85 17.25
N LEU A 344 -2.94 6.06 15.99
CA LEU A 344 -1.98 6.08 14.89
C LEU A 344 -1.02 7.27 15.02
N ARG A 345 -1.53 8.47 15.34
CA ARG A 345 -0.68 9.65 15.57
C ARG A 345 0.30 9.44 16.71
N ASP A 346 -0.15 8.83 17.81
CA ASP A 346 0.73 8.47 18.93
C ASP A 346 1.82 7.49 18.49
N ALA A 347 1.44 6.45 17.72
CA ALA A 347 2.38 5.45 17.22
C ALA A 347 3.42 6.05 16.26
N LEU A 348 2.99 6.96 15.37
CA LEU A 348 3.88 7.71 14.47
C LEU A 348 4.85 8.59 15.26
N ALA A 349 4.36 9.31 16.27
CA ALA A 349 5.20 10.17 17.12
C ALA A 349 6.24 9.36 17.90
N VAL A 350 5.86 8.21 18.46
CA VAL A 350 6.79 7.27 19.13
C VAL A 350 7.86 6.76 18.16
N ALA A 351 7.49 6.54 16.90
CA ALA A 351 8.43 6.15 15.85
C ALA A 351 9.31 7.30 15.32
N GLY A 352 9.16 8.52 15.85
CA GLY A 352 9.93 9.70 15.44
C GLY A 352 9.47 10.34 14.12
N LEU A 353 8.27 9.98 13.66
CA LEU A 353 7.65 10.50 12.45
C LEU A 353 6.73 11.67 12.76
N VAL A 354 6.56 12.57 11.79
CA VAL A 354 5.68 13.73 11.89
C VAL A 354 4.54 13.56 10.90
N GLU A 355 3.32 13.42 11.43
CA GLU A 355 2.10 13.49 10.62
C GLU A 355 1.93 14.92 10.11
N VAL A 356 1.75 15.08 8.78
CA VAL A 356 1.48 16.36 8.13
C VAL A 356 0.10 16.35 7.49
N ALA A 357 -0.54 17.53 7.45
CA ALA A 357 -1.81 17.69 6.77
C ALA A 357 -1.62 17.61 5.25
N ALA A 358 -2.58 16.99 4.56
CA ALA A 358 -2.64 16.98 3.11
C ALA A 358 -2.90 18.39 2.56
N HIS A 359 -2.15 18.81 1.53
CA HIS A 359 -2.45 20.03 0.77
C HIS A 359 -3.69 19.88 -0.13
N GLY A 360 -3.94 18.67 -0.63
CA GLY A 360 -5.04 18.33 -1.52
C GLY A 360 -5.34 16.83 -1.51
N ASP A 361 -6.24 16.40 -2.40
CA ASP A 361 -6.68 15.01 -2.53
C ASP A 361 -6.17 14.33 -3.81
N ALA A 362 -6.58 13.08 -4.04
CA ALA A 362 -6.16 12.31 -5.23
C ALA A 362 -6.57 12.97 -6.56
N LEU A 363 -7.65 13.75 -6.59
CA LEU A 363 -8.08 14.48 -7.79
C LEU A 363 -7.16 15.68 -8.04
N ASP A 364 -6.70 16.36 -7.00
CA ASP A 364 -5.70 17.42 -7.13
C ASP A 364 -4.38 16.86 -7.67
N GLY A 365 -3.96 15.68 -7.20
CA GLY A 365 -2.79 14.99 -7.72
C GLY A 365 -2.95 14.53 -9.17
N ALA A 366 -4.13 13.99 -9.53
CA ALA A 366 -4.44 13.63 -10.91
C ALA A 366 -4.42 14.86 -11.85
N ALA A 367 -4.97 15.99 -11.42
CA ALA A 367 -4.88 17.24 -12.16
C ALA A 367 -3.43 17.70 -12.33
N LEU A 368 -2.61 17.57 -11.28
CA LEU A 368 -1.21 17.99 -11.27
C LEU A 368 -0.38 17.20 -12.29
N ILE A 369 -0.46 15.86 -12.29
CA ILE A 369 0.30 15.03 -13.25
C ILE A 369 -0.10 15.29 -14.70
N ALA A 370 -1.35 15.73 -14.95
CA ALA A 370 -1.80 16.08 -16.30
C ALA A 370 -1.20 17.42 -16.75
N ALA A 371 -0.96 18.35 -15.82
CA ALA A 371 -0.53 19.71 -16.12
C ALA A 371 1.00 19.87 -16.23
N THR A 372 1.78 19.05 -15.50
CA THR A 372 3.25 19.14 -15.44
C THR A 372 3.92 17.78 -15.67
N ALA A 373 5.09 17.80 -16.32
CA ALA A 373 5.93 16.63 -16.60
C ALA A 373 7.27 16.63 -15.83
N GLU A 374 7.46 17.58 -14.91
CA GLU A 374 8.69 17.74 -14.13
C GLU A 374 8.49 17.36 -12.66
N LEU A 375 7.56 16.44 -12.41
CA LEU A 375 7.29 15.94 -11.06
C LEU A 375 8.27 14.81 -10.70
N PRO A 376 8.62 14.65 -9.41
CA PRO A 376 9.32 13.47 -8.92
C PRO A 376 8.62 12.14 -9.29
N HIS A 377 7.31 12.17 -9.53
CA HIS A 377 6.49 11.02 -9.92
C HIS A 377 6.67 10.59 -11.38
N GLU A 378 7.32 11.38 -12.23
CA GLU A 378 7.28 11.23 -13.70
C GLU A 378 7.68 9.83 -14.19
N GLY A 379 8.64 9.17 -13.54
CA GLY A 379 9.04 7.80 -13.87
C GLY A 379 7.94 6.74 -13.69
N ARG A 380 6.82 7.09 -13.05
CA ARG A 380 5.63 6.25 -12.86
C ARG A 380 4.41 6.72 -13.65
N VAL A 381 4.48 7.90 -14.27
CA VAL A 381 3.38 8.44 -15.08
C VAL A 381 3.43 7.83 -16.48
N ILE A 382 2.30 7.33 -16.95
CA ILE A 382 2.11 6.86 -18.32
C ILE A 382 1.38 7.96 -19.07
N ARG A 383 2.03 8.53 -20.08
CA ARG A 383 1.47 9.61 -20.90
C ARG A 383 1.11 9.11 -22.29
N GLY A 384 0.14 9.75 -22.91
CA GLY A 384 -0.12 9.59 -24.34
C GLY A 384 -1.25 10.42 -24.86
#